data_AF-R9GZD3-F1
#
_entry.id   AF-R9GZD3-F1
#
_cell.length_a   1.000
_cell.length_b   1.000
_cell.length_c   1.000
_cell.angle_alpha   90.00
_cell.angle_beta   90.00
_cell.angle_gamma   90.00
#
_symmetry.space_group_name_H-M   'P 1'
#
loop_
_entity.id
_entity.type
_entity.pdbx_description
1 polymer ?
#
loop_
_entity_poly.entity_id
_entity_poly.type
_entity_poly.pdbx_seq_one_letter_code
_entity_poly.pdbx_strand_id
1 'polypeptide(L)' 'MNLLRKYLGIIWLLAGISLAAFLFYKAITVLGSTSVHPEDYVFWLVIITIFIPIIIGFILFGYYAFKGEYSKEIDSV' A
#
# COMPACT_ATOMS: atom_id res chain seq x y z
N MET A 1 9.77 -22.12 -10.33
CA MET A 1 9.15 -20.83 -10.74
C MET A 1 8.16 -20.26 -9.70
N ASN A 2 8.11 -20.82 -8.48
CA ASN A 2 7.21 -20.39 -7.39
C ASN A 2 7.81 -19.32 -6.45
N LEU A 3 9.13 -19.14 -6.48
CA LEU A 3 9.85 -18.13 -5.69
C LEU A 3 9.59 -16.71 -6.18
N LEU A 4 9.58 -16.49 -7.50
CA LEU A 4 9.43 -15.13 -8.06
C LEU A 4 8.06 -14.52 -7.71
N ARG A 5 6.99 -15.33 -7.80
CA ARG A 5 5.62 -14.92 -7.44
C ARG A 5 5.46 -14.68 -5.92
N LYS A 6 6.12 -15.50 -5.09
CA LYS A 6 6.14 -15.32 -3.64
C LYS A 6 6.92 -14.07 -3.22
N TYR A 7 8.06 -13.80 -3.88
CA TYR A 7 8.84 -12.58 -3.69
C TYR A 7 8.07 -11.34 -4.13
N LEU A 8 7.37 -11.40 -5.27
CA LEU A 8 6.50 -10.32 -5.72
C LEU A 8 5.42 -10.03 -4.67
N GLY A 9 4.68 -11.04 -4.19
CA GLY A 9 3.67 -10.83 -3.14
C GLY A 9 4.21 -10.16 -1.88
N ILE A 10 5.40 -10.58 -1.43
CA ILE A 10 6.09 -9.98 -0.28
C ILE A 10 6.55 -8.55 -0.57
N ILE A 11 7.02 -8.26 -1.78
CA ILE A 11 7.39 -6.91 -2.22
C ILE A 11 6.17 -5.99 -2.17
N TRP A 12 5.01 -6.46 -2.63
CA TRP A 12 3.78 -5.66 -2.69
C TRP A 12 3.18 -5.45 -1.29
N LEU A 13 3.28 -6.44 -0.41
CA LEU A 13 2.88 -6.29 0.99
C LEU A 13 3.76 -5.27 1.74
N LEU A 14 5.09 -5.39 1.60
CA LEU A 14 6.04 -4.44 2.18
C LEU A 14 5.87 -3.04 1.57
N ALA A 15 5.65 -2.95 0.26
CA ALA A 15 5.38 -1.68 -0.41
C ALA A 15 4.11 -1.02 0.11
N GLY A 16 3.01 -1.76 0.31
CA GLY A 16 1.77 -1.23 0.89
C GLY A 16 1.95 -0.68 2.30
N ILE A 17 2.67 -1.42 3.17
CA ILE A 17 2.98 -0.98 4.54
C ILE A 17 3.90 0.24 4.53
N SER A 18 4.94 0.23 3.70
CA SER A 18 5.89 1.33 3.59
C SER A 18 5.23 2.60 3.05
N LEU A 19 4.34 2.46 2.06
CA LEU A 19 3.55 3.56 1.49
C LEU A 19 2.63 4.16 2.55
N ALA A 20 1.92 3.33 3.32
CA ALA A 20 1.08 3.78 4.42
C ALA A 20 1.89 4.59 5.44
N ALA A 21 3.00 4.04 5.93
CA ALA A 21 3.87 4.71 6.89
C ALA A 21 4.41 6.05 6.36
N PHE A 22 4.83 6.09 5.10
CA PHE A 22 5.32 7.31 4.46
C PHE A 22 4.23 8.38 4.33
N LEU A 23 3.01 7.96 3.97
CA LEU A 23 1.85 8.85 3.83
C LEU A 23 1.52 9.52 5.17
N PHE A 24 1.42 8.73 6.25
CA PHE A 24 1.15 9.24 7.59
C PHE A 24 2.29 10.13 8.09
N TYR A 25 3.54 9.73 7.88
CA TYR A 25 4.69 10.55 8.27
C TYR A 25 4.68 11.92 7.60
N LYS A 26 4.48 11.95 6.28
CA LYS A 26 4.40 13.21 5.52
C LYS A 26 3.20 14.05 5.95
N ALA A 27 2.03 13.44 6.18
CA ALA A 27 0.84 14.14 6.65
C ALA A 27 1.09 14.83 7.98
N ILE A 28 1.64 14.11 8.96
CA ILE A 28 1.96 14.66 10.29
C ILE A 28 3.04 15.75 10.18
N THR A 29 4.06 15.55 9.34
CA THR A 29 5.13 16.53 9.16
C THR A 29 4.63 17.85 8.58
N VAL A 30 3.75 17.77 7.57
CA VAL A 30 3.18 18.97 6.95
C VAL A 30 2.20 19.64 7.91
N LEU A 31 1.24 18.90 8.46
CA LEU A 31 0.19 19.41 9.34
C LEU A 31 0.71 19.90 10.71
N GLY A 32 1.85 19.39 11.16
CA GLY A 32 2.52 19.83 12.39
C GLY A 32 3.42 21.05 12.23
N SER A 33 3.62 21.53 10.99
CA SER A 33 4.42 22.74 10.76
C SER A 33 3.61 24.01 11.08
N THR A 34 4.27 25.05 11.56
CA THR A 34 3.61 26.33 11.92
C THR A 34 3.10 27.11 10.70
N SER A 35 3.40 26.63 9.49
CA SER A 35 3.13 27.27 8.20
C SER A 35 1.97 26.62 7.45
N VAL A 36 1.07 25.91 8.14
CA VAL A 36 -0.01 25.17 7.49
C VAL A 36 -1.13 26.10 7.06
N HIS A 37 -1.46 26.07 5.78
CA HIS A 37 -2.62 26.78 5.24
C HIS A 37 -3.85 25.86 5.17
N PRO A 38 -5.08 26.40 5.21
CA PRO A 38 -6.31 25.62 5.07
C PRO A 38 -6.34 24.75 3.80
N GLU A 39 -5.71 25.21 2.72
CA GLU A 39 -5.54 24.45 1.47
C GLU A 39 -4.75 23.13 1.65
N ASP A 40 -3.75 23.11 2.54
CA ASP A 40 -2.92 21.92 2.78
C ASP A 40 -3.74 20.80 3.45
N TYR A 41 -4.68 21.16 4.33
CA TYR A 41 -5.59 20.20 4.96
C TYR A 41 -6.47 19.50 3.91
N VAL A 42 -7.03 20.27 2.97
CA VAL A 42 -7.88 19.71 1.91
C VAL A 42 -7.05 18.82 0.98
N PHE A 43 -5.85 19.25 0.63
CA PHE A 43 -4.92 18.46 -0.18
C PHE A 43 -4.58 17.11 0.48
N TRP A 44 -4.21 17.12 1.76
CA TRP A 44 -3.90 15.91 2.51
C TRP A 44 -5.12 15.00 2.71
N LEU A 45 -6.30 15.57 2.93
CA LEU A 45 -7.54 14.81 3.06
C LEU A 45 -7.89 14.04 1.77
N VAL A 46 -7.72 14.68 0.61
CA VAL A 46 -7.94 14.03 -0.69
C VAL A 46 -6.90 12.95 -0.93
N ILE A 47 -5.63 13.20 -0.63
CA ILE A 47 -4.56 12.20 -0.73
C ILE A 47 -4.88 10.98 0.12
N ILE A 48 -5.18 11.16 1.40
CA ILE A 48 -5.49 10.05 2.31
C ILE A 48 -6.70 9.27 1.79
N THR A 49 -7.76 9.98 1.35
CA THR A 49 -8.96 9.37 0.80
C THR A 49 -8.68 8.46 -0.39
N ILE A 50 -7.79 8.86 -1.31
CA ILE A 50 -7.44 8.07 -2.49
C ILE A 50 -6.45 6.94 -2.14
N PHE A 51 -5.51 7.20 -1.22
CA PHE A 51 -4.49 6.21 -0.87
C PHE A 51 -5.01 5.08 0.02
N ILE A 52 -6.04 5.31 0.85
CA ILE A 52 -6.67 4.28 1.68
C ILE A 52 -7.12 3.06 0.86
N PRO A 53 -7.95 3.18 -0.20
CA PRO A 53 -8.37 2.02 -1.00
C PRO A 53 -7.19 1.39 -1.77
N ILE A 54 -6.19 2.17 -2.15
CA ILE A 54 -4.97 1.66 -2.79
C ILE A 54 -4.20 0.77 -1.82
N ILE A 55 -3.94 1.24 -0.60
CA ILE A 55 -3.23 0.47 0.44
C ILE A 55 -3.97 -0.83 0.75
N ILE A 56 -5.31 -0.78 0.86
CA ILE A 56 -6.15 -1.97 1.03
C ILE A 56 -5.94 -2.96 -0.13
N GLY A 57 -5.94 -2.47 -1.37
CA GLY A 57 -5.65 -3.29 -2.55
C GLY A 57 -4.26 -3.93 -2.53
N PHE A 58 -3.23 -3.18 -2.14
CA PHE A 58 -1.85 -3.69 -1.99
C PHE A 58 -1.75 -4.75 -0.90
N ILE A 59 -2.40 -4.55 0.24
CA ILE A 59 -2.40 -5.51 1.35
C ILE A 59 -3.14 -6.80 0.94
N LEU A 60 -4.32 -6.68 0.33
CA LEU A 60 -5.07 -7.83 -0.22
C LEU A 60 -4.26 -8.58 -1.27
N PHE A 61 -3.67 -7.86 -2.22
CA PHE A 61 -2.84 -8.44 -3.27
C PHE A 61 -1.61 -9.16 -2.69
N GLY A 62 -0.88 -8.52 -1.78
CA GLY A 62 0.26 -9.12 -1.10
C GLY A 62 -0.12 -10.34 -0.25
N TYR A 63 -1.26 -10.28 0.46
CA TYR A 63 -1.77 -11.37 1.26
C TYR A 63 -2.17 -12.59 0.42
N TYR A 64 -2.93 -12.39 -0.67
CA TYR A 64 -3.31 -13.48 -1.58
C TYR A 64 -2.12 -14.07 -2.34
N ALA A 65 -1.16 -13.24 -2.76
CA ALA A 65 0.07 -13.70 -3.39
C ALA A 65 0.95 -14.50 -2.40
N PHE A 66 0.96 -14.14 -1.12
CA PHE A 66 1.68 -14.87 -0.07
C PHE A 66 1.03 -16.20 0.29
N LYS A 67 -0.32 -16.25 0.35
CA LYS A 67 -1.09 -17.47 0.64
C LYS A 67 -0.95 -18.55 -0.45
N GLY A 68 -0.43 -18.19 -1.63
CA GLY A 68 -0.09 -19.15 -2.67
C GLY A 68 -1.28 -19.78 -3.38
N GLU A 69 -2.50 -19.23 -3.22
CA GLU A 69 -3.70 -19.73 -3.91
C GLU A 69 -3.62 -19.57 -5.44
N TYR A 70 -2.80 -18.63 -5.94
CA TYR A 70 -2.43 -18.53 -7.37
C TYR A 70 -1.63 -19.72 -7.92
N SER A 71 -1.22 -20.68 -7.07
CA SER A 71 -0.45 -21.86 -7.48
C SER A 71 -1.32 -23.06 -7.85
N LYS A 72 -2.63 -23.07 -7.53
CA LYS A 72 -3.44 -24.29 -7.68
C LYS A 72 -3.94 -24.57 -9.10
N GLU A 73 -3.76 -23.66 -10.05
CA GLU A 73 -4.41 -23.77 -11.39
C GLU A 73 -3.44 -23.88 -12.57
N ILE A 74 -2.12 -24.01 -12.38
CA ILE A 74 -1.15 -24.14 -13.50
C ILE A 74 -0.39 -25.49 -13.48
N ASP A 75 -0.95 -26.51 -12.86
CA ASP A 75 -0.40 -27.89 -12.90
C ASP A 75 -1.41 -28.91 -13.47
N SER A 76 -2.44 -28.46 -14.20
CA SER A 76 -3.43 -29.35 -14.85
C SER A 76 -3.62 -29.13 -16.35
N VAL A 77 -2.59 -28.67 -17.08
CA VAL A 77 -2.53 -28.72 -18.55
C VAL A 77 -1.13 -29.10 -19.00
#